data_AF-A0A0F9G234-F1
#
_entry.id   AF-A0A0F9G234-F1
#
_cell.length_a   1.000
_cell.length_b   1.000
_cell.length_c   1.000
_cell.angle_alpha   90.00
_cell.angle_beta   90.00
_cell.angle_gamma   90.00
#
_symmetry.space_group_name_H-M   'P 1'
#
loop_
_entity.id
_entity.type
_entity.pdbx_description
1 polymer ?
#
loop_
_entity_poly.entity_id
_entity_poly.type
_entity_poly.pdbx_seq_one_letter_code
_entity_poly.pdbx_strand_id
1 'polypeptide(L)' 'MKEKETSIPMDEDIIQKCIEPSTGRDITAEHISERLKELENLASNIISRAIQDYHKNPENSKIIYEKYYWEIHQKLGV' A
#
# COMPACT_ATOMS: atom_id res chain seq x y z
N MET A 1 11.79 41.77 -5.20
CA MET A 1 12.56 40.54 -4.90
C MET A 1 11.72 39.38 -5.39
N LYS A 2 12.23 38.53 -6.29
CA LYS A 2 11.51 37.35 -6.76
C LYS A 2 11.79 36.23 -5.76
N GLU A 3 10.75 35.75 -5.10
CA GLU A 3 10.82 34.53 -4.28
C GLU A 3 11.25 33.38 -5.20
N LYS A 4 12.40 32.78 -4.90
CA LYS A 4 12.78 31.52 -5.50
C LYS A 4 11.93 30.46 -4.83
N GLU A 5 10.94 29.92 -5.55
CA GLU A 5 10.35 28.64 -5.19
C GLU A 5 11.51 27.65 -5.06
N THR A 6 11.79 27.23 -3.83
CA THR A 6 12.60 26.04 -3.59
C THR A 6 11.80 24.87 -4.14
N SER A 7 12.02 24.55 -5.41
CA SER A 7 11.69 23.24 -5.96
C SER A 7 12.54 22.25 -5.17
N ILE A 8 11.96 21.67 -4.12
CA ILE A 8 12.45 20.41 -3.58
C ILE A 8 12.50 19.51 -4.82
N PRO A 9 13.66 18.95 -5.21
CA PRO A 9 13.67 17.94 -6.25
C PRO A 9 12.76 16.85 -5.69
N MET A 10 11.60 16.64 -6.29
CA MET A 10 10.95 15.35 -6.14
C MET A 10 11.99 14.38 -6.66
N ASP A 11 12.62 13.63 -5.75
CA ASP A 11 13.13 12.31 -6.10
C ASP A 11 11.89 11.59 -6.63
N GLU A 12 11.66 11.73 -7.94
CA GLU A 12 10.80 10.82 -8.68
C GLU A 12 11.44 9.47 -8.41
N ASP A 13 10.89 8.73 -7.43
CA ASP A 13 11.25 7.35 -7.16
C ASP A 13 11.26 6.65 -8.52
N ILE A 14 12.47 6.42 -9.04
CA ILE A 14 12.66 5.93 -10.39
C ILE A 14 11.99 4.56 -10.38
N ILE A 15 10.87 4.43 -11.09
CA ILE A 15 10.22 3.14 -11.26
C ILE A 15 11.24 2.24 -11.94
N GLN A 16 11.79 1.30 -11.16
CA GLN A 16 12.78 0.37 -11.66
C GLN A 16 12.09 -0.55 -12.67
N LYS A 17 12.62 -0.58 -13.90
CA LYS A 17 12.08 -1.44 -14.95
C LYS A 17 12.15 -2.91 -14.55
N CYS A 18 11.06 -3.64 -14.75
CA CYS A 18 11.00 -5.08 -14.62
C CYS A 18 11.08 -5.70 -16.01
N ILE A 19 12.18 -6.42 -16.28
CA ILE A 19 12.40 -7.10 -17.56
C ILE A 19 12.22 -8.60 -17.37
N GLU A 20 11.39 -9.22 -18.19
CA GLU A 20 11.21 -10.67 -18.22
C GLU A 20 12.49 -11.36 -18.73
N PRO A 21 13.17 -12.20 -17.94
CA PRO A 21 14.49 -12.72 -18.31
C PRO A 21 14.50 -13.63 -19.55
N SER A 22 13.38 -14.31 -19.83
CA SER A 22 13.26 -15.27 -20.93
C SER A 22 13.03 -14.61 -22.29
N THR A 23 12.33 -13.48 -22.33
CA THR A 23 11.91 -12.80 -23.56
C THR A 23 12.58 -11.44 -23.76
N GLY A 24 13.15 -10.86 -22.70
CA GLY A 24 13.64 -9.48 -22.69
C GLY A 24 12.53 -8.43 -22.72
N ARG A 25 11.26 -8.84 -22.58
CA ARG A 25 10.10 -7.96 -22.61
C ARG A 25 10.05 -7.09 -21.35
N ASP A 26 9.78 -5.80 -21.54
CA ASP A 26 9.45 -4.89 -20.45
C ASP A 26 8.05 -5.25 -19.91
N ILE A 27 8.00 -5.68 -18.65
CA ILE A 27 6.78 -6.09 -17.94
C ILE A 27 6.50 -5.20 -16.73
N THR A 28 7.09 -4.00 -16.71
CA THR A 28 7.01 -3.08 -15.56
C THR A 28 5.57 -2.76 -15.19
N ALA A 29 4.72 -2.49 -16.19
CA ALA A 29 3.31 -2.14 -15.97
C ALA A 29 2.50 -3.32 -15.42
N GLU A 30 2.67 -4.51 -16.00
CA GLU A 30 2.02 -5.73 -15.54
C GLU A 30 2.45 -6.08 -14.11
N HIS A 31 3.74 -6.00 -13.82
CA HIS A 31 4.28 -6.28 -12.50
C HIS A 31 3.74 -5.33 -11.43
N ILE A 32 3.71 -4.02 -11.71
CA ILE A 32 3.11 -3.02 -10.82
C ILE A 32 1.62 -3.30 -10.62
N SER A 33 0.89 -3.59 -11.70
CA SER A 33 -0.54 -3.87 -11.63
C SER A 33 -0.85 -5.10 -10.79
N GLU A 34 -0.08 -6.18 -10.95
CA GLU A 34 -0.21 -7.39 -10.13
C GLU A 34 0.08 -7.08 -8.66
N ARG A 35 1.15 -6.33 -8.39
CA ARG A 35 1.53 -5.98 -7.03
C ARG A 35 0.48 -5.11 -6.33
N LEU A 36 -0.09 -4.12 -7.03
CA LEU A 36 -1.19 -3.31 -6.51
C LEU A 36 -2.41 -4.16 -6.17
N LYS A 37 -2.76 -5.12 -7.03
CA LYS A 37 -3.86 -6.05 -6.80
C LYS A 37 -3.61 -6.96 -5.59
N GLU A 38 -2.39 -7.41 -5.38
CA GLU A 38 -2.01 -8.17 -4.17
C GLU A 38 -2.19 -7.34 -2.90
N LEU A 39 -1.74 -6.08 -2.92
CA LEU A 39 -1.87 -5.15 -1.79
C LEU A 39 -3.35 -4.82 -1.51
N GLU A 40 -4.16 -4.61 -2.54
CA GLU A 40 -5.61 -4.40 -2.42
C GLU A 40 -6.29 -5.59 -1.75
N ASN A 41 -5.98 -6.81 -2.20
CA ASN A 41 -6.52 -8.03 -1.59
C ASN A 41 -6.10 -8.18 -0.13
N LEU A 42 -4.84 -7.87 0.19
CA LEU A 42 -4.32 -7.92 1.55
C LEU A 42 -5.05 -6.92 2.45
N ALA A 43 -5.21 -5.67 2.01
CA ALA A 43 -5.94 -4.63 2.72
C ALA A 43 -7.40 -5.04 2.97
N SER A 44 -8.09 -5.50 1.92
CA SER A 44 -9.48 -5.98 1.98
C SER A 44 -9.66 -7.11 3.01
N ASN A 45 -8.73 -8.05 3.05
CA ASN A 45 -8.75 -9.14 4.03
C ASN A 45 -8.51 -8.66 5.47
N ILE A 46 -7.68 -7.64 5.68
CA ILE A 46 -7.47 -7.05 7.01
C ILE A 46 -8.74 -6.33 7.47
N ILE A 47 -9.32 -5.49 6.61
CA ILE A 47 -10.55 -4.74 6.89
C ILE A 47 -11.73 -5.68 7.18
N SER A 48 -11.87 -6.75 6.38
CA SER A 48 -12.93 -7.75 6.58
C SER A 48 -12.83 -8.41 7.96
N ARG A 49 -11.61 -8.74 8.42
CA ARG A 49 -11.39 -9.27 9.77
C ARG A 49 -11.68 -8.25 10.86
N ALA A 50 -11.33 -6.98 10.65
CA ALA A 50 -11.67 -5.91 11.59
C ALA A 50 -13.18 -5.77 11.80
N ILE A 51 -13.96 -5.81 10.71
CA ILE A 51 -15.43 -5.76 10.77
C ILE A 51 -15.98 -6.98 11.51
N GLN A 52 -15.46 -8.18 11.23
CA GLN A 52 -15.88 -9.39 11.92
C GLN A 52 -15.60 -9.35 13.43
N ASP A 53 -14.41 -8.88 13.82
CA ASP A 53 -14.05 -8.74 15.24
C ASP A 53 -14.91 -7.68 15.94
N TYR A 54 -15.21 -6.57 15.24
CA TYR A 54 -16.11 -5.54 15.75
C TYR A 54 -17.52 -6.08 15.98
N HIS A 55 -18.09 -6.84 15.03
CA HIS A 55 -19.41 -7.46 15.22
C HIS A 55 -19.45 -8.45 16.39
N LYS A 56 -18.33 -9.11 16.71
CA LYS A 56 -18.24 -10.02 17.86
C LYS A 56 -18.13 -9.27 19.19
N ASN A 57 -17.39 -8.15 19.24
CA ASN A 57 -17.17 -7.37 20.45
C ASN A 57 -17.23 -5.85 20.19
N PRO A 58 -18.43 -5.27 20.00
CA PRO A 58 -18.58 -3.86 19.64
C PRO A 58 -18.02 -2.89 20.70
N GLU A 59 -18.12 -3.26 21.98
CA GLU A 59 -17.63 -2.47 23.12
C GLU A 59 -16.11 -2.20 23.06
N ASN A 60 -15.36 -3.08 22.38
CA ASN A 60 -13.91 -2.96 22.21
C ASN A 60 -13.52 -2.27 20.88
N SER A 61 -14.42 -1.50 20.28
CA SER A 61 -14.24 -0.83 18.98
C SER A 61 -12.90 -0.10 18.84
N LYS A 62 -12.48 0.66 19.87
CA LYS A 62 -11.21 1.38 19.88
C LYS A 62 -10.00 0.46 19.78
N ILE A 63 -9.97 -0.61 20.58
CA ILE A 63 -8.86 -1.58 20.60
C ILE A 63 -8.78 -2.31 19.26
N ILE A 64 -9.93 -2.68 18.69
CA ILE A 64 -10.03 -3.33 17.39
C ILE A 64 -9.50 -2.41 16.30
N TYR A 65 -9.92 -1.14 16.28
CA TYR A 65 -9.42 -0.14 15.35
C TYR A 65 -7.90 0.01 15.43
N GLU A 66 -7.35 0.25 16.63
CA GLU A 66 -5.91 0.46 16.83
C GLU A 66 -5.10 -0.76 16.36
N LYS A 67 -5.53 -1.97 16.71
CA LYS A 67 -4.89 -3.22 16.26
C LYS A 67 -4.81 -3.29 14.74
N TYR A 68 -5.93 -3.08 14.05
CA TYR A 68 -6.00 -3.26 12.59
C TYR A 68 -5.40 -2.09 11.81
N TYR A 69 -5.43 -0.88 12.38
CA TYR A 69 -4.68 0.28 11.87
C TYR A 69 -3.19 -0.03 11.79
N TRP A 70 -2.59 -0.52 12.89
CA TRP A 70 -1.18 -0.89 12.91
C TRP A 70 -0.87 -2.07 11.99
N GLU A 71 -1.74 -3.07 11.90
CA GLU A 71 -1.56 -4.21 10.97
C GLU A 71 -1.49 -3.73 9.52
N ILE A 72 -2.32 -2.75 9.13
CA ILE A 72 -2.30 -2.14 7.80
C ILE A 72 -0.97 -1.42 7.54
N HIS A 73 -0.54 -0.55 8.46
CA HIS A 73 0.69 0.25 8.29
C HIS A 73 1.93 -0.67 8.19
N GLN A 74 2.01 -1.69 9.05
CA GLN A 74 3.12 -2.66 9.01
C GLN A 74 3.16 -3.50 7.73
N LYS A 75 2.00 -3.89 7.17
CA LYS A 75 1.94 -4.80 6.03
C LYS A 75 1.97 -4.11 4.68
N LEU A 76 1.43 -2.89 4.59
CA LEU A 76 1.35 -2.13 3.35
C LEU A 76 2.43 -1.05 3.24
N GLY A 77 3.16 -0.78 4.32
CA GLY A 77 4.23 0.22 4.33
C GLY A 77 3.73 1.66 4.28
N VAL A 78 2.50 1.90 4.76
CA VAL A 78 1.87 3.22 4.91
C VAL A 78 2.11 3.76 6.31
#